data_AF-A0A2D3VM33-F1
#
_entry.id   AF-A0A2D3VM33-F1
#
_cell.length_a   1.000
_cell.length_b   1.000
_cell.length_c   1.000
_cell.angle_alpha   90.00
_cell.angle_beta   90.00
_cell.angle_gamma   90.00
#
_symmetry.space_group_name_H-M   'P 1'
#
loop_
_entity.id
_entity.type
_entity.pdbx_description
1 polymer ?
#
loop_
_entity_poly.entity_id
_entity_poly.type
_entity_poly.pdbx_seq_one_letter_code
_entity_poly.pdbx_strand_id
1 'polypeptide(L)'
;MFGFISKLRTQANRSKLKDKNFEFLFQEDRSGEYIVFDTETTGLDPKKDEILSIGAVKIKDNKILKSQTFEVFLQNSKEISSKSIKIHGIRPFDLKDAKTTK
;
A
#
# COMPACT_ATOMS: atom_id res chain seq x y z
N MET A 1 21.05 -19.09 10.56
CA MET A 1 21.52 -18.79 9.18
C MET A 1 20.77 -17.60 8.53
N PHE A 2 19.44 -17.56 8.58
CA PHE A 2 18.64 -16.48 7.97
C PHE A 2 18.85 -15.05 8.54
N GLY A 3 19.09 -14.91 9.84
CA GLY A 3 19.24 -13.59 10.48
C GLY A 3 20.54 -12.83 10.15
N PHE A 4 21.57 -13.51 9.63
CA PHE A 4 22.84 -12.86 9.28
C PHE A 4 22.74 -12.16 7.92
N ILE A 5 22.07 -12.81 6.95
CA ILE A 5 21.82 -12.27 5.61
C ILE A 5 20.89 -11.06 5.68
N SER A 6 19.86 -11.10 6.53
CA SER A 6 18.95 -9.96 6.71
C SER A 6 19.67 -8.75 7.31
N LYS A 7 20.53 -8.93 8.32
CA LYS A 7 21.32 -7.85 8.92
C LYS A 7 22.24 -7.16 7.91
N LEU A 8 22.93 -7.92 7.05
CA LEU A 8 23.77 -7.36 6.00
C LEU A 8 22.95 -6.54 4.98
N ARG A 9 21.76 -7.05 4.58
CA ARG A 9 20.86 -6.33 3.67
C ARG A 9 20.32 -5.03 4.29
N THR A 10 19.92 -5.07 5.55
CA THR A 10 19.44 -3.89 6.30
C THR A 10 20.54 -2.83 6.36
N GLN A 11 21.78 -3.22 6.65
CA GLN A 11 22.90 -2.28 6.71
C GLN A 11 23.23 -1.67 5.33
N ALA A 12 23.21 -2.47 4.26
CA ALA A 12 23.41 -1.99 2.90
C ALA A 12 22.28 -1.07 2.40
N ASN A 13 21.04 -1.31 2.83
CA ASN A 13 19.92 -0.41 2.51
C ASN A 13 19.99 0.88 3.32
N ARG A 14 20.40 0.81 4.60
CA ARG A 14 20.60 1.98 5.46
C ARG A 14 21.71 2.90 4.91
N SER A 15 22.81 2.35 4.41
CA SER A 15 23.89 3.17 3.85
C SER A 15 23.52 3.89 2.55
N LYS A 16 22.50 3.40 1.84
CA LYS A 16 21.92 4.03 0.64
C LYS A 16 20.80 5.02 0.95
N LEU A 17 20.47 5.22 2.22
CA LEU A 17 19.40 6.13 2.62
C LEU A 17 19.77 7.57 2.26
N LYS A 18 18.97 8.18 1.38
CA LYS A 18 19.19 9.57 0.92
C LYS A 18 18.65 10.60 1.90
N ASP A 19 17.62 10.25 2.66
CA ASP A 19 16.95 11.12 3.62
C ASP A 19 17.00 10.51 5.03
N LYS A 20 17.71 11.18 5.94
CA LYS A 20 17.92 10.72 7.32
C LYS A 20 16.63 10.72 8.14
N ASN A 21 15.58 11.42 7.74
CA ASN A 21 14.28 11.40 8.43
C ASN A 21 13.67 9.99 8.45
N PHE A 22 14.09 9.10 7.55
CA PHE A 22 13.63 7.71 7.47
C PHE A 22 14.59 6.70 8.12
N GLU A 23 15.58 7.16 8.89
CA GLU A 23 16.55 6.27 9.53
C GLU A 23 15.89 5.30 10.53
N PHE A 24 14.75 5.70 11.11
CA PHE A 24 13.93 4.86 11.99
C PHE A 24 13.44 3.57 11.32
N LEU A 25 13.31 3.52 9.99
CA LEU A 25 12.90 2.32 9.24
C LEU A 25 13.90 1.15 9.36
N PHE A 26 15.13 1.42 9.80
CA PHE A 26 16.18 0.42 9.98
C PHE A 26 16.37 0.01 11.45
N GLN A 27 15.54 0.53 12.36
CA GLN A 27 15.53 0.15 13.77
C GLN A 27 14.54 -0.98 14.02
N GLU A 28 14.67 -1.64 15.18
CA GLU A 28 13.67 -2.61 15.62
C GLU A 28 12.35 -1.90 15.89
N ASP A 29 11.28 -2.35 15.25
CA ASP A 29 9.94 -1.87 15.55
C ASP A 29 9.41 -2.50 16.84
N ARG A 30 9.13 -1.65 17.82
CA ARG A 30 8.56 -2.02 19.12
C ARG A 30 7.19 -1.42 19.37
N SER A 31 6.58 -0.82 18.34
CA SER A 31 5.28 -0.15 18.46
C SER A 31 4.13 -1.13 18.65
N GLY A 32 4.28 -2.37 18.17
CA GLY A 32 3.19 -3.33 18.08
C GLY A 32 2.11 -2.91 17.07
N GLU A 33 2.39 -1.90 16.23
CA GLU A 33 1.47 -1.34 15.26
C GLU A 33 1.81 -1.78 13.84
N TYR A 34 0.79 -2.12 13.08
CA TYR A 34 0.90 -2.45 11.66
C TYR A 34 -0.19 -1.72 10.90
N ILE A 35 0.11 -1.27 9.70
CA ILE A 35 -0.91 -0.84 8.74
C ILE A 35 -0.98 -1.91 7.66
N VAL A 36 -2.14 -2.55 7.54
CA VAL A 36 -2.41 -3.47 6.43
C VAL A 36 -3.03 -2.65 5.31
N PHE A 37 -2.48 -2.78 4.11
CA PHE A 37 -2.98 -2.14 2.91
C PHE A 37 -3.56 -3.18 1.97
N ASP A 38 -4.59 -2.76 1.25
CA ASP A 38 -5.14 -3.47 0.11
C ASP A 38 -5.39 -2.48 -1.03
N THR A 39 -5.29 -2.92 -2.27
CA THR A 39 -5.44 -2.06 -3.44
C THR A 39 -6.22 -2.76 -4.52
N GLU A 40 -7.17 -2.04 -5.11
CA GLU A 40 -7.81 -2.47 -6.35
C GLU A 40 -7.22 -1.70 -7.52
N THR A 41 -7.06 -2.37 -8.65
CA THR A 41 -6.31 -1.86 -9.81
C THR A 41 -7.06 -2.13 -11.12
N THR A 42 -6.65 -1.46 -12.20
CA THR A 42 -7.19 -1.72 -13.55
C THR A 42 -6.79 -3.10 -14.12
N GLY A 43 -5.74 -3.71 -13.54
CA GLY A 43 -5.14 -4.97 -13.95
C GLY A 43 -3.96 -5.37 -13.05
N LEU A 44 -3.20 -6.40 -13.44
CA LEU A 44 -2.18 -7.04 -12.59
C LEU A 44 -0.73 -6.63 -12.88
N ASP A 45 -0.46 -5.75 -13.85
CA ASP A 45 0.90 -5.31 -14.21
C ASP A 45 1.19 -3.93 -13.58
N PRO A 46 1.99 -3.83 -12.50
CA PRO A 46 2.25 -2.55 -11.82
C PRO A 46 2.98 -1.51 -12.67
N LYS A 47 3.58 -1.89 -13.82
CA LYS A 47 4.21 -0.95 -14.74
C LYS A 47 3.22 -0.33 -15.71
N LYS A 48 2.04 -0.93 -15.87
CA LYS A 48 1.04 -0.54 -16.87
C LYS A 48 -0.32 -0.26 -16.26
N ASP A 49 -0.69 -0.85 -15.14
CA ASP A 49 -1.99 -0.71 -14.53
C ASP A 49 -1.98 0.37 -13.45
N GLU A 50 -3.14 0.98 -13.25
CA GLU A 50 -3.33 2.07 -12.30
C GLU A 50 -4.09 1.58 -11.07
N ILE A 51 -3.84 2.21 -9.93
CA ILE A 51 -4.58 1.98 -8.70
C ILE A 51 -5.92 2.71 -8.78
N LEU A 52 -7.00 1.99 -8.51
CA LEU A 52 -8.37 2.49 -8.43
C LEU A 52 -8.76 2.84 -6.99
N SER A 53 -8.31 2.06 -6.02
CA SER A 53 -8.55 2.32 -4.60
C SER A 53 -7.39 1.87 -3.73
N ILE A 54 -7.28 2.51 -2.56
CA ILE A 54 -6.38 2.09 -1.48
C ILE A 54 -7.22 1.97 -0.21
N GLY A 55 -7.32 0.76 0.32
CA GLY A 55 -7.82 0.48 1.65
C GLY A 55 -6.66 0.32 2.63
N ALA A 56 -6.83 0.81 3.85
CA ALA A 56 -5.89 0.57 4.93
C ALA A 56 -6.58 0.39 6.27
N VAL A 57 -6.05 -0.49 7.12
CA VAL A 57 -6.51 -0.69 8.49
C VAL A 57 -5.35 -0.80 9.45
N LYS A 58 -5.45 -0.13 10.60
CA LYS A 58 -4.48 -0.28 11.67
C LYS A 58 -4.73 -1.57 12.46
N ILE A 59 -3.67 -2.33 12.69
CA ILE A 59 -3.58 -3.40 13.67
C ILE A 59 -2.68 -2.93 14.80
N LYS A 60 -3.07 -3.18 16.05
CA LYS A 60 -2.24 -2.93 17.22
C LYS A 60 -2.38 -4.06 18.22
N ASP A 61 -1.26 -4.58 18.71
CA ASP A 61 -1.23 -5.63 19.74
C ASP A 61 -2.15 -6.83 19.39
N ASN A 62 -2.03 -7.33 18.15
CA ASN A 62 -2.84 -8.40 17.57
C ASN A 62 -4.36 -8.12 17.49
N LYS A 63 -4.77 -6.85 17.48
CA LYS A 63 -6.17 -6.43 17.31
C LYS A 63 -6.34 -5.55 16.09
N ILE A 64 -7.38 -5.82 15.30
CA ILE A 64 -7.80 -4.97 14.18
C ILE A 64 -8.58 -3.78 14.74
N LEU A 65 -8.06 -2.57 14.55
CA LEU A 65 -8.70 -1.34 15.00
C LEU A 65 -9.64 -0.81 13.91
N LYS A 66 -10.86 -1.37 13.85
CA LYS A 66 -11.88 -1.03 12.82
C LYS A 66 -12.26 0.45 12.74
N SER A 67 -12.10 1.21 13.83
CA SER A 67 -12.34 2.66 13.84
C SER A 67 -11.20 3.48 13.24
N GLN A 68 -10.06 2.84 12.93
CA GLN A 68 -8.89 3.43 12.32
C GLN A 68 -8.65 2.79 10.95
N THR A 69 -9.65 2.95 10.08
CA THR A 69 -9.60 2.58 8.68
C THR A 69 -9.43 3.82 7.81
N PHE A 70 -8.85 3.60 6.65
CA PHE A 70 -8.73 4.59 5.59
C PHE A 70 -9.15 3.94 4.28
N GLU A 71 -9.93 4.64 3.49
CA GLU A 71 -10.30 4.23 2.15
C GLU A 71 -10.28 5.47 1.25
N VAL A 72 -9.69 5.31 0.06
CA VAL A 72 -9.70 6.35 -0.96
C VAL A 72 -9.84 5.72 -2.34
N PHE A 73 -10.69 6.32 -3.15
CA PHE A 73 -10.75 6.05 -4.59
C PHE A 73 -9.90 7.08 -5.33
N LEU A 74 -9.20 6.64 -6.37
CA LEU A 74 -8.29 7.46 -7.17
C LEU A 74 -8.82 7.58 -8.59
N GLN A 75 -8.68 8.78 -9.16
CA GLN A 75 -8.95 8.97 -10.58
C GLN A 75 -7.91 8.20 -11.40
N ASN A 76 -8.39 7.50 -12.41
CA ASN A 76 -7.59 6.74 -13.34
C ASN A 76 -7.77 7.27 -14.78
N SER A 77 -6.72 7.12 -15.59
CA SER A 77 -6.71 7.46 -17.01
C SER A 77 -7.01 6.26 -17.92
N LYS A 78 -6.90 5.04 -17.37
CA LYS A 78 -7.04 3.79 -18.13
C LYS A 78 -8.44 3.22 -18.08
N GLU A 79 -8.86 2.55 -19.14
CA GLU A 79 -10.11 1.79 -19.11
C GLU A 79 -10.04 0.64 -18.12
N ILE A 80 -11.11 0.45 -17.35
CA ILE A 80 -11.25 -0.66 -16.41
C ILE A 80 -11.85 -1.85 -17.16
N SER A 81 -11.08 -2.93 -17.28
CA SER A 81 -11.54 -4.12 -18.01
C SER A 81 -12.74 -4.78 -17.30
N SER A 82 -13.67 -5.34 -18.07
CA SER A 82 -14.82 -6.07 -17.52
C SER A 82 -14.41 -7.26 -16.63
N LYS A 83 -13.24 -7.86 -16.90
CA LYS A 83 -12.65 -8.89 -16.04
C LYS A 83 -12.26 -8.33 -14.66
N SER A 84 -11.64 -7.16 -14.62
CA SER A 84 -11.26 -6.50 -13.35
C SER A 84 -12.50 -6.12 -12.56
N ILE A 85 -13.49 -5.49 -13.22
CA ILE A 85 -14.76 -5.12 -12.60
C ILE A 85 -15.46 -6.33 -11.97
N LYS A 86 -15.42 -7.52 -12.60
CA LYS A 86 -16.00 -8.74 -12.03
C LYS A 86 -15.30 -9.23 -10.77
N ILE A 87 -14.03 -8.87 -10.56
CA ILE A 87 -13.23 -9.28 -9.40
C ILE A 87 -13.48 -8.32 -8.24
N HIS A 88 -13.23 -7.02 -8.45
CA HIS A 88 -13.24 -6.03 -7.38
C HIS A 88 -14.54 -5.20 -7.28
N GLY A 89 -15.42 -5.28 -8.29
CA GLY A 89 -16.74 -4.63 -8.26
C GLY A 89 -16.76 -3.12 -8.51
N ILE A 90 -15.60 -2.48 -8.71
CA ILE A 90 -15.50 -1.02 -8.95
C ILE A 90 -15.74 -0.73 -10.42
N ARG A 91 -16.73 0.10 -10.73
CA ARG A 91 -17.09 0.51 -12.09
C ARG A 91 -16.62 1.95 -12.33
N PRO A 92 -16.50 2.37 -13.61
CA PRO A 92 -16.16 3.75 -13.93
C PRO A 92 -17.07 4.80 -13.28
N PHE A 93 -18.35 4.48 -13.05
CA PHE A 93 -19.28 5.39 -12.37
C PHE A 93 -18.93 5.61 -10.89
N ASP A 94 -18.36 4.61 -10.22
CA ASP A 94 -18.02 4.67 -8.79
C ASP A 94 -16.80 5.58 -8.54
N LEU A 95 -16.07 5.95 -9.61
CA LEU A 95 -14.85 6.78 -9.55
C LEU A 95 -15.07 8.25 -9.95
N LYS A 96 -16.31 8.68 -10.18
CA LYS A 96 -16.60 10.06 -10.64
C LYS A 96 -16.07 11.14 -9.69
N ASP A 97 -16.19 10.90 -8.39
CA ASP A 97 -15.73 11.81 -7.33
C ASP A 97 -14.39 11.36 -6.72
N ALA A 98 -13.68 10.45 -7.40
CA ALA A 98 -12.41 9.94 -6.93
C ALA A 98 -11.37 11.06 -6.80
N LYS A 99 -10.41 10.86 -5.90
CA LYS A 99 -9.38 11.86 -5.61
C LYS A 99 -8.38 11.92 -6.76
N THR A 100 -8.09 13.13 -7.23
CA THR A 100 -7.02 13.37 -8.19
C THR A 100 -5.66 13.25 -7.50
N THR A 101 -4.75 12.47 -8.09
CA THR A 101 -3.33 12.45 -7.71
C THR A 101 -2.60 13.53 -8.53
N LYS A 102 -2.05 14.54 -7.85
CA LYS A 102 -1.19 15.56 -8.49
C LYS A 102 0.22 15.05 -8.69
#